data_AF-A0A3N3DV26-F1
#
_entry.id   AF-A0A3N3DV26-F1
#
_cell.length_a   1.000
_cell.length_b   1.000
_cell.length_c   1.000
_cell.angle_alpha   90.00
_cell.angle_beta   90.00
_cell.angle_gamma   90.00
#
_symmetry.space_group_name_H-M   'P 1'
#
loop_
_entity.id
_entity.type
_entity.pdbx_description
1 polymer ?
#
loop_
_entity_poly.entity_id
_entity_poly.type
_entity_poly.pdbx_seq_one_letter_code
_entity_poly.pdbx_strand_id
1 'polypeptide(L)'
;MRLIECSEDVRVYDLQGENITLCVNEFSVVVSDSGGEEIGRFEFDQREECNQYFHLITHMFLDRQGSKYLRQGIGEKCIEYFKDYCGTEIIAGNDNGHRSDDGSHLTGYASSFVTQMRKKGLIR
;
A
#
# COMPACT_ATOMS: atom_id res chain seq x y z
N MET A 1 13.62 8.22 -3.04
CA MET A 1 13.12 8.18 -1.65
C MET A 1 14.12 7.40 -0.80
N ARG A 2 14.46 7.90 0.40
CA ARG A 2 15.49 7.33 1.27
C ARG A 2 14.89 7.07 2.65
N LEU A 3 15.07 5.87 3.20
CA LEU A 3 14.66 5.56 4.58
C LEU A 3 15.53 6.35 5.57
N ILE A 4 14.90 7.05 6.51
CA ILE A 4 15.54 7.87 7.55
C ILE A 4 15.40 7.19 8.92
N GLU A 5 14.19 6.69 9.22
CA GLU A 5 13.85 6.07 10.49
C GLU A 5 13.06 4.79 10.24
N CYS A 6 13.31 3.78 11.07
CA CYS A 6 12.62 2.50 11.03
C CYS A 6 12.43 1.98 12.46
N SER A 7 11.18 1.99 12.93
CA SER A 7 10.72 1.22 14.08
C SER A 7 9.92 0.00 13.61
N GLU A 8 9.31 -0.71 14.55
CA GLU A 8 8.45 -1.86 14.29
C GLU A 8 7.19 -1.49 13.50
N ASP A 9 6.56 -0.38 13.88
CA ASP A 9 5.26 0.08 13.38
C ASP A 9 5.32 1.40 12.61
N VAL A 10 6.48 2.08 12.56
CA VAL A 10 6.70 3.32 11.80
C VAL A 10 7.95 3.26 10.90
N ARG A 11 7.81 3.74 9.66
CA ARG A 11 8.93 4.06 8.76
C ARG A 11 8.85 5.50 8.29
N VAL A 12 9.95 6.23 8.37
CA VAL A 12 10.04 7.61 7.87
C VAL A 12 10.97 7.66 6.67
N TYR A 13 10.53 8.30 5.59
CA TYR A 13 11.29 8.45 4.36
C TYR A 13 11.49 9.92 3.99
N ASP A 14 12.69 10.23 3.50
CA ASP A 14 12.99 11.47 2.78
C ASP A 14 12.53 11.32 1.33
N LEU A 15 11.62 12.22 0.97
CA LEU A 15 11.06 12.39 -0.36
C LEU A 15 11.42 13.79 -0.87
N GLN A 16 12.60 13.89 -1.48
CA GLN A 16 13.08 15.14 -2.12
C GLN A 16 13.18 16.33 -1.15
N GLY A 17 13.57 16.08 0.11
CA GLY A 17 13.67 17.11 1.15
C GLY A 17 12.40 17.28 1.99
N GLU A 18 11.34 16.53 1.71
CA GLU A 18 10.15 16.42 2.57
C GLU A 18 10.08 15.03 3.20
N ASN A 19 9.73 14.98 4.49
CA ASN A 19 9.53 13.69 5.16
C ASN A 19 8.10 13.19 4.96
N ILE A 20 7.97 11.91 4.66
CA ILE A 20 6.71 11.18 4.76
C ILE A 20 6.83 10.06 5.79
N THR A 21 5.73 9.79 6.47
CA THR A 21 5.66 8.77 7.51
C THR A 21 4.71 7.67 7.07
N LEU A 22 5.15 6.42 7.15
CA LEU A 22 4.34 5.23 6.95
C LEU A 22 4.12 4.57 8.32
N CYS A 23 2.87 4.47 8.76
CA CYS A 23 2.49 3.73 9.97
C CYS A 23 1.76 2.45 9.58
N VAL A 24 2.19 1.30 10.10
CA VAL A 24 1.58 0.00 9.82
C VAL A 24 0.84 -0.54 11.05
N ASN A 25 -0.23 -1.28 10.79
CA ASN A 25 -0.84 -2.18 11.76
C ASN A 25 -1.24 -3.49 11.06
N GLU A 26 -1.99 -4.34 11.76
CA GLU A 26 -2.42 -5.65 11.27
C GLU A 26 -3.12 -5.62 9.90
N PHE A 27 -3.83 -4.54 9.56
CA PHE A 27 -4.68 -4.49 8.37
C PHE A 27 -4.49 -3.25 7.49
N SER A 28 -3.51 -2.39 7.79
CA SER A 28 -3.33 -1.17 7.02
C SER A 28 -1.94 -0.56 7.09
N VAL A 29 -1.62 0.23 6.06
CA VAL A 29 -0.51 1.19 6.08
C VAL A 29 -1.06 2.58 5.81
N VAL A 30 -0.87 3.50 6.74
CA VAL A 30 -1.25 4.91 6.62
C VAL A 30 -0.03 5.73 6.24
N VAL A 31 -0.19 6.64 5.28
CA VAL A 31 0.85 7.55 4.81
C VAL A 31 0.47 8.97 5.22
N SER A 32 1.35 9.65 5.95
CA SER A 32 1.18 11.04 6.35
C SER A 32 2.33 11.92 5.88
N ASP A 33 2.05 13.20 5.66
CA ASP A 33 3.08 14.21 5.38
C ASP A 33 3.82 14.66 6.65
N SER A 34 4.75 15.59 6.49
CA SER A 34 5.54 16.16 7.59
C SER A 34 4.71 16.91 8.65
N GLY A 35 3.49 17.33 8.30
CA GLY A 35 2.52 17.93 9.22
C GLY A 35 1.64 16.91 9.93
N GLY A 36 1.75 15.62 9.60
CA GLY A 36 0.91 14.54 10.12
C GLY A 36 -0.39 14.31 9.35
N GLU A 37 -0.65 15.10 8.31
CA GLU A 37 -1.88 15.00 7.53
C GLU A 37 -1.84 13.82 6.56
N GLU A 38 -2.94 13.08 6.46
CA GLU A 38 -3.00 11.85 5.66
C GLU A 38 -2.86 12.17 4.15
N ILE A 39 -1.85 11.56 3.54
CA ILE A 39 -1.60 11.52 2.10
C ILE A 39 -2.42 10.41 1.46
N GLY A 40 -2.49 9.27 2.13
CA GLY A 40 -3.14 8.08 1.63
C GLY A 40 -3.04 6.90 2.57
N ARG A 41 -3.61 5.78 2.13
CA ARG A 41 -3.73 4.57 2.92
C ARG A 41 -3.85 3.35 2.03
N PHE A 42 -3.37 2.22 2.54
CA PHE A 42 -3.61 0.89 2.00
C PHE A 42 -4.31 0.07 3.09
N GLU A 43 -5.39 -0.61 2.73
CA GLU A 43 -6.15 -1.50 3.62
C GLU A 43 -6.15 -2.91 3.06
N PHE A 44 -6.09 -3.86 3.98
CA PHE A 44 -5.90 -5.27 3.70
C PHE A 44 -6.92 -6.11 4.47
N ASP A 45 -7.40 -7.16 3.84
CA ASP A 45 -8.27 -8.17 4.44
C ASP A 45 -7.51 -9.49 4.50
N GLN A 46 -7.35 -10.05 5.70
CA GLN A 46 -6.68 -11.34 5.89
C GLN A 46 -7.64 -12.47 5.51
N ARG A 47 -7.17 -13.37 4.66
CA ARG A 47 -7.94 -14.53 4.18
C ARG A 47 -7.14 -15.79 4.26
N GLU A 48 -7.84 -16.92 4.21
CA GLU A 48 -7.27 -18.25 4.23
C GLU A 48 -7.76 -19.05 3.02
N GLU A 49 -6.84 -19.64 2.26
CA GLU A 49 -7.15 -20.57 1.18
C GLU A 49 -6.20 -21.77 1.28
N CYS A 50 -6.72 -23.00 1.22
CA CYS A 50 -5.92 -24.23 1.31
C CYS A 50 -4.93 -24.26 2.51
N ASN A 51 -5.35 -23.79 3.69
CA ASN A 51 -4.52 -23.63 4.91
C ASN A 51 -3.34 -22.65 4.76
N GLN A 52 -3.42 -21.67 3.85
CA GLN A 52 -2.45 -20.60 3.70
C GLN A 52 -3.11 -19.24 3.88
N TYR A 53 -2.53 -18.43 4.77
CA TYR A 53 -2.96 -17.05 4.99
C TYR A 53 -2.36 -16.11 3.95
N PHE A 54 -3.19 -15.18 3.47
CA PHE A 54 -2.79 -14.09 2.59
C PHE A 54 -3.58 -12.82 2.92
N HIS A 55 -3.11 -11.68 2.42
CA HIS A 55 -3.77 -10.39 2.59
C HIS A 55 -4.23 -9.85 1.24
N LEU A 56 -5.53 -9.64 1.09
CA LEU A 56 -6.10 -9.01 -0.10
C LEU A 56 -6.15 -7.50 0.08
N ILE A 57 -5.63 -6.74 -0.90
CA ILE A 57 -5.81 -5.28 -0.94
C ILE A 57 -7.28 -4.97 -1.23
N THR A 58 -7.95 -4.33 -0.27
CA THR A 58 -9.37 -3.96 -0.37
C THR A 58 -9.58 -2.45 -0.56
N HIS A 59 -8.61 -1.64 -0.17
CA HIS A 59 -8.65 -0.20 -0.42
C HIS A 59 -7.24 0.35 -0.58
N MET A 60 -7.04 1.27 -1.52
CA MET A 60 -5.80 2.03 -1.60
C MET A 60 -5.97 3.38 -2.30
N PHE A 61 -5.32 4.40 -1.75
CA PHE A 61 -5.20 5.72 -2.36
C PHE A 61 -3.96 6.45 -1.85
N LEU A 62 -3.50 7.45 -2.61
CA LEU A 62 -2.36 8.33 -2.28
C LEU A 62 -2.60 9.79 -2.73
N ASP A 63 -3.84 10.10 -3.13
CA ASP A 63 -4.24 11.36 -3.72
C ASP A 63 -5.16 12.19 -2.79
N ARG A 64 -5.15 11.89 -1.48
CA ARG A 64 -5.96 12.64 -0.50
C ARG A 64 -5.63 14.14 -0.51
N GLN A 65 -4.36 14.45 -0.73
CA GLN A 65 -3.85 15.81 -0.86
C GLN A 65 -3.57 16.19 -2.33
N GLY A 66 -4.33 15.60 -3.26
CA GLY A 66 -4.13 15.78 -4.71
C GLY A 66 -2.97 14.96 -5.25
N SER A 67 -2.52 15.31 -6.46
CA SER A 67 -1.58 14.46 -7.22
C SER A 67 -0.11 14.57 -6.79
N LYS A 68 0.23 15.46 -5.84
CA LYS A 68 1.63 15.78 -5.50
C LYS A 68 2.44 14.55 -5.07
N TYR A 69 1.84 13.57 -4.42
CA TYR A 69 2.53 12.37 -3.90
C TYR A 69 2.44 11.14 -4.82
N LEU A 70 1.71 11.26 -5.94
CA LEU A 70 1.55 10.16 -6.87
C LEU A 70 2.83 9.89 -7.66
N ARG A 71 3.05 8.61 -8.01
CA ARG A 71 4.16 8.16 -8.88
C ARG A 71 5.57 8.45 -8.34
N GLN A 72 5.70 8.62 -7.02
CA GLN A 72 7.00 8.84 -6.37
C GLN A 72 7.56 7.60 -5.64
N GLY A 73 6.97 6.43 -5.83
CA GLY A 73 7.38 5.18 -5.19
C GLY A 73 6.81 4.94 -3.80
N ILE A 74 5.93 5.82 -3.29
CA ILE A 74 5.30 5.69 -1.96
C ILE A 74 4.49 4.40 -1.86
N GLY A 75 3.60 4.14 -2.84
CA GLY A 75 2.74 2.95 -2.81
C GLY A 75 3.54 1.64 -2.81
N GLU A 76 4.67 1.61 -3.51
CA GLU A 76 5.58 0.46 -3.47
C GLU A 76 6.17 0.25 -2.08
N LYS A 77 6.56 1.34 -1.39
CA LYS A 77 7.03 1.24 0.00
C LYS A 77 5.92 0.85 0.98
N CYS A 78 4.66 1.19 0.72
CA CYS A 78 3.55 0.67 1.52
C CYS A 78 3.44 -0.85 1.40
N ILE A 79 3.53 -1.39 0.18
CA ILE A 79 3.46 -2.84 -0.06
C ILE A 79 4.66 -3.57 0.54
N GLU A 80 5.87 -3.08 0.30
CA GLU A 80 7.09 -3.64 0.91
C GLU A 80 6.99 -3.63 2.43
N TYR A 81 6.55 -2.52 3.01
CA TYR A 81 6.45 -2.41 4.45
C TYR A 81 5.42 -3.35 5.05
N PHE A 82 4.21 -3.40 4.47
CA PHE A 82 3.19 -4.32 4.95
C PHE A 82 3.64 -5.77 4.84
N LYS A 83 4.32 -6.14 3.74
CA LYS A 83 4.88 -7.49 3.53
C LYS A 83 5.94 -7.83 4.58
N ASP A 84 6.84 -6.90 4.89
CA ASP A 84 7.84 -7.07 5.95
C ASP A 84 7.19 -7.26 7.33
N TYR A 85 6.08 -6.55 7.59
CA TYR A 85 5.35 -6.59 8.85
C TYR A 85 4.53 -7.89 9.03
N CYS A 86 3.73 -8.28 8.04
CA CYS A 86 2.80 -9.40 8.17
C CYS A 86 3.41 -10.76 7.77
N GLY A 87 4.53 -10.77 7.04
CA GLY A 87 5.24 -12.00 6.65
C GLY A 87 4.45 -12.94 5.72
N THR A 88 3.35 -12.49 5.12
CA THR A 88 2.46 -13.30 4.28
C THR A 88 2.34 -12.72 2.87
N GLU A 89 1.73 -13.50 1.96
CA GLU A 89 1.50 -13.04 0.60
C GLU A 89 0.48 -11.90 0.57
N ILE A 90 0.72 -10.90 -0.29
CA ILE A 90 -0.24 -9.84 -0.60
C ILE A 90 -0.81 -10.10 -1.99
N ILE A 91 -2.13 -10.01 -2.12
CA ILE A 91 -2.89 -10.22 -3.35
C ILE A 91 -3.67 -8.95 -3.67
N ALA A 92 -3.84 -8.65 -4.95
CA ALA A 92 -4.80 -7.65 -5.40
C ALA A 92 -5.93 -8.29 -6.22
N GLY A 93 -7.10 -7.66 -6.19
CA GLY A 93 -8.21 -8.02 -7.08
C GLY A 93 -7.80 -7.97 -8.56
N ASN A 94 -8.58 -8.66 -9.41
CA ASN A 94 -8.40 -8.58 -10.85
C ASN A 94 -9.12 -7.37 -11.43
N ASP A 95 -8.49 -6.69 -12.38
CA ASP A 95 -9.16 -5.68 -13.20
C ASP A 95 -10.02 -6.39 -14.26
N ASN A 96 -11.22 -6.80 -13.86
CA ASN A 96 -12.21 -7.42 -14.76
C ASN A 96 -13.34 -6.44 -15.13
N GLY A 97 -13.21 -5.15 -14.79
CA GLY A 97 -14.25 -4.13 -15.00
C GLY A 97 -15.50 -4.30 -14.13
N HIS A 98 -15.53 -5.27 -13.21
CA HIS A 98 -16.66 -5.50 -12.31
C HIS A 98 -16.31 -5.10 -10.87
N ARG A 99 -17.21 -4.32 -10.26
CA ARG A 99 -17.08 -3.93 -8.85
C ARG A 99 -17.22 -5.18 -7.98
N SER A 100 -16.18 -5.48 -7.23
CA SER A 100 -16.21 -6.51 -6.19
C SER A 100 -16.81 -5.92 -4.93
N ASP A 101 -17.71 -6.66 -4.27
CA ASP A 101 -18.38 -6.21 -3.04
C ASP A 101 -17.42 -6.16 -1.84
N ASP A 102 -16.24 -6.79 -1.96
CA ASP A 102 -15.20 -6.84 -0.94
C ASP A 102 -14.18 -5.68 -1.01
N GLY A 103 -14.43 -4.69 -1.86
CA GLY A 103 -13.58 -3.50 -2.02
C GLY A 103 -12.39 -3.68 -2.96
N SER A 104 -12.00 -4.92 -3.30
CA SER A 104 -10.80 -5.22 -4.11
C SER A 104 -10.86 -4.79 -5.58
N HIS A 105 -11.92 -4.10 -6.00
CA HIS A 105 -12.04 -3.52 -7.33
C HIS A 105 -10.99 -2.42 -7.55
N LEU A 106 -10.21 -2.58 -8.62
CA LEU A 106 -9.20 -1.60 -9.02
C LEU A 106 -9.83 -0.42 -9.77
N THR A 107 -9.88 0.77 -9.18
CA THR A 107 -10.31 2.02 -9.84
C THR A 107 -9.14 2.88 -10.31
N GLY A 108 -9.33 3.64 -11.39
CA GLY A 108 -8.41 4.69 -11.81
C GLY A 108 -6.97 4.19 -12.02
N TYR A 109 -6.02 4.72 -11.25
CA TYR A 109 -4.61 4.35 -11.37
C TYR A 109 -4.25 2.99 -10.71
N ALA A 110 -5.19 2.38 -9.97
CA ALA A 110 -5.00 1.13 -9.24
C ALA A 110 -4.54 -0.02 -10.15
N SER A 111 -5.14 -0.17 -11.32
CA SER A 111 -4.80 -1.25 -12.28
C SER A 111 -3.34 -1.18 -12.77
N SER A 112 -2.89 0.04 -13.10
CA SER A 112 -1.52 0.29 -13.54
C SER A 112 -0.50 0.04 -12.43
N PHE A 113 -0.86 0.41 -11.19
CA PHE A 113 -0.06 0.17 -10.00
C PHE A 113 0.06 -1.33 -9.69
N VAL A 114 -1.07 -2.05 -9.61
CA VAL A 114 -1.11 -3.50 -9.36
C VAL A 114 -0.30 -4.26 -10.40
N THR A 115 -0.44 -3.90 -11.69
CA THR A 115 0.34 -4.50 -12.76
C THR A 115 1.85 -4.35 -12.55
N GLN A 116 2.30 -3.17 -12.10
CA GLN A 116 3.72 -2.96 -11.80
C GLN A 116 4.18 -3.74 -10.57
N MET A 117 3.37 -3.78 -9.51
CA MET A 117 3.72 -4.54 -8.29
C MET A 117 3.79 -6.05 -8.56
N ARG A 118 2.91 -6.58 -9.40
CA ARG A 118 2.97 -7.96 -9.91
C ARG A 118 4.25 -8.24 -10.67
N LYS A 119 4.63 -7.35 -11.61
CA LYS A 119 5.90 -7.47 -12.35
C LYS A 119 7.13 -7.44 -11.45
N LYS A 120 7.05 -6.78 -10.29
CA LYS A 120 8.09 -6.73 -9.27
C LYS A 120 8.06 -7.92 -8.30
N GLY A 121 7.06 -8.80 -8.38
CA GLY A 121 6.88 -9.92 -7.45
C GLY A 121 6.51 -9.49 -6.02
N LEU A 122 5.99 -8.26 -5.86
CA LEU A 122 5.60 -7.74 -4.56
C LEU A 122 4.20 -8.22 -4.16
N ILE A 123 3.30 -8.35 -5.13
CA ILE A 123 1.93 -8.87 -4.96
C ILE A 123 1.59 -9.91 -6.03
N ARG A 124 0.60 -10.76 -5.74
CA ARG A 124 0.02 -11.73 -6.68
C ARG A 124 -1.19 -11.18 -7.44
#